data_AF-A0A928RWJ9-F1
#
_entry.id   AF-A0A928RWJ9-F1
#
_cell.length_a   1.000
_cell.length_b   1.000
_cell.length_c   1.000
_cell.angle_alpha   90.00
_cell.angle_beta   90.00
_cell.angle_gamma   90.00
#
_symmetry.space_group_name_H-M   'P 1'
#
loop_
_entity.id
_entity.type
_entity.pdbx_description
1 polymer ?
#
loop_
_entity_poly.entity_id
_entity_poly.type
_entity_poly.pdbx_seq_one_letter_code
_entity_poly.pdbx_strand_id
1 'polypeptide(L)' 'MEGIRIPELSYGSVSGLSAEIREKLEKTRPSSIGQASRISGMTPAAISMLMVHLKKIGAYK' A
#
# COMPACT_ATOMS: atom_id res chain seq x y z
N MET A 1 -1.19 11.37 13.58
CA MET A 1 -1.49 9.95 13.29
C MET A 1 -0.70 9.54 12.06
N GLU A 2 0.55 9.16 12.25
CA GLU A 2 1.38 8.60 11.18
C GLU A 2 1.27 7.07 11.26
N GLY A 3 0.67 6.46 10.25
CA GLY A 3 0.51 5.01 10.17
C GLY A 3 1.82 4.31 9.79
N ILE A 4 1.75 2.98 9.66
CA ILE A 4 2.85 2.13 9.19
C ILE A 4 3.55 2.76 7.97
N ARG A 5 4.88 2.91 8.04
CA ARG A 5 5.68 3.43 6.92
C ARG A 5 5.76 2.40 5.80
N ILE A 6 5.70 2.91 4.57
CA ILE A 6 5.87 2.11 3.36
C ILE A 6 7.31 2.32 2.89
N PRO A 7 8.18 1.28 2.88
CA PRO A 7 9.52 1.39 2.33
C PRO A 7 9.46 1.54 0.80
N GLU A 8 10.61 1.75 0.16
CA GLU A 8 10.66 1.65 -1.30
C GLU A 8 10.41 0.20 -1.73
N LEU A 9 9.28 -0.02 -2.41
CA LEU A 9 8.91 -1.31 -2.99
C LEU A 9 8.20 -1.12 -4.32
N SER A 10 8.12 -2.19 -5.11
CA SER A 10 7.30 -2.25 -6.31
C SER A 10 5.91 -2.73 -5.96
N TYR A 11 4.88 -1.89 -6.16
CA TYR A 11 3.49 -2.28 -5.88
C TYR A 11 2.98 -3.37 -6.85
N GLY A 12 3.70 -3.62 -7.95
CA GLY A 12 3.47 -4.77 -8.83
C GLY A 12 3.66 -6.12 -8.13
N SER A 13 4.52 -6.19 -7.10
CA SER A 13 4.77 -7.40 -6.32
C SER A 13 3.70 -7.67 -5.24
N VAL A 14 2.75 -6.75 -5.04
CA VAL A 14 1.67 -6.93 -4.08
C VAL A 14 0.55 -7.74 -4.72
N SER A 15 0.45 -9.01 -4.33
CA SER A 15 -0.57 -9.93 -4.83
C SER A 15 -1.98 -9.47 -4.46
N GLY A 16 -2.90 -9.59 -5.43
CA GLY A 16 -4.32 -9.31 -5.24
C GLY A 16 -4.74 -7.84 -5.38
N LEU A 17 -3.80 -6.90 -5.51
CA LEU A 17 -4.15 -5.53 -5.93
C LEU A 17 -4.58 -5.51 -7.40
N SER A 18 -5.70 -4.83 -7.67
CA SER A 18 -6.13 -4.51 -9.03
C SER A 18 -5.12 -3.60 -9.74
N ALA A 19 -5.11 -3.63 -11.08
CA ALA A 19 -4.25 -2.77 -11.89
C ALA A 19 -4.43 -1.27 -11.57
N GLU A 20 -5.68 -0.80 -11.41
CA GLU A 20 -5.96 0.59 -11.05
C GLU A 20 -5.34 1.00 -9.71
N ILE A 21 -5.42 0.14 -8.69
CA ILE A 21 -4.87 0.42 -7.37
C ILE A 21 -3.34 0.43 -7.41
N ARG A 22 -2.74 -0.50 -8.15
CA ARG A 22 -1.29 -0.51 -8.36
C ARG A 22 -0.84 0.77 -9.05
N GLU A 23 -1.51 1.20 -10.12
CA GLU A 23 -1.19 2.44 -10.82
C GLU A 23 -1.30 3.66 -9.90
N LYS A 24 -2.37 3.75 -9.10
CA LYS A 24 -2.55 4.82 -8.12
C LYS A 24 -1.45 4.86 -7.07
N LEU A 25 -1.03 3.70 -6.55
CA LEU A 25 0.07 3.60 -5.58
C LEU A 25 1.42 3.93 -6.22
N GLU A 26 1.69 3.42 -7.42
CA GLU A 26 2.92 3.71 -8.17
C GLU A 26 3.05 5.19 -8.53
N LYS A 27 1.93 5.85 -8.88
CA LYS A 27 1.89 7.28 -9.19
C LYS A 27 2.01 8.16 -7.94
N THR A 28 1.36 7.76 -6.84
CA THR A 28 1.30 8.59 -5.63
C THR A 28 2.51 8.38 -4.72
N ARG A 29 3.12 7.18 -4.74
CA ARG A 29 4.23 6.77 -3.86
C ARG A 29 4.00 7.19 -2.39
N PRO A 30 2.91 6.74 -1.74
CA PRO A 30 2.61 7.13 -0.37
C PRO A 30 3.71 6.64 0.59
N SER A 31 4.13 7.50 1.52
CA SER A 31 5.15 7.18 2.54
C SER A 31 4.62 6.36 3.72
N SER A 32 3.29 6.26 3.85
CA SER A 32 2.64 5.53 4.93
C SER A 32 1.27 4.96 4.52
N ILE A 33 0.82 3.93 5.23
CA ILE A 33 -0.54 3.37 5.08
C ILE A 33 -1.61 4.43 5.28
N GLY A 34 -1.41 5.36 6.21
CA GLY A 34 -2.34 6.46 6.45
C GLY A 34 -2.48 7.37 5.22
N GLN A 35 -1.38 7.63 4.49
CA GLN A 35 -1.41 8.36 3.24
C GLN A 35 -2.04 7.53 2.12
N ALA A 36 -1.68 6.25 2.00
CA ALA A 36 -2.25 5.34 1.00
C ALA A 36 -3.78 5.25 1.14
N SER A 37 -4.30 5.20 2.35
CA SER A 37 -5.75 5.15 2.63
C SER A 37 -6.52 6.40 2.20
N ARG A 38 -5.84 7.53 1.99
CA ARG A 38 -6.46 8.79 1.52
C ARG A 38 -6.44 8.94 0.01
N ILE A 39 -5.84 8.00 -0.72
CA ILE A 39 -5.83 8.01 -2.18
C ILE A 39 -7.27 7.80 -2.68
N SER A 40 -7.72 8.62 -3.64
CA SER A 40 -9.07 8.53 -4.19
C SER A 40 -9.33 7.16 -4.84
N GLY A 41 -10.46 6.54 -4.48
CA GLY A 41 -10.83 5.19 -4.93
C GLY A 41 -9.98 4.07 -4.32
N MET A 42 -9.22 4.34 -3.25
CA MET A 42 -8.62 3.28 -2.43
C MET A 42 -9.70 2.53 -1.65
N THR A 43 -9.55 1.21 -1.52
CA THR A 43 -10.51 0.36 -0.79
C THR A 43 -9.89 -0.19 0.50
N PRO A 44 -10.71 -0.50 1.53
CA PRO A 44 -10.21 -1.18 2.73
C PRO A 44 -9.52 -2.51 2.43
N ALA A 45 -10.00 -3.26 1.43
CA ALA A 45 -9.39 -4.52 1.01
C ALA A 45 -7.97 -4.32 0.45
N ALA A 46 -7.77 -3.30 -0.39
CA ALA A 46 -6.44 -2.96 -0.91
C ALA A 46 -5.46 -2.56 0.20
N ILE A 47 -5.93 -1.79 1.19
CA ILE A 47 -5.12 -1.43 2.36
C ILE A 47 -4.73 -2.67 3.17
N SER A 48 -5.66 -3.59 3.40
CA SER A 48 -5.37 -4.88 4.05
C SER A 48 -4.34 -5.70 3.28
N MET A 49 -4.43 -5.79 1.96
CA MET A 49 -3.46 -6.49 1.12
C MET A 49 -2.07 -5.87 1.19
N LEU A 50 -1.98 -4.54 1.12
CA LEU A 50 -0.73 -3.82 1.26
C LEU A 50 -0.11 -4.05 2.65
N MET A 51 -0.91 -3.97 3.72
CA MET A 51 -0.48 -4.27 5.08
C MET A 51 0.05 -5.71 5.23
N VAL A 52 -0.65 -6.70 4.69
CA VAL A 52 -0.19 -8.10 4.69
C VAL A 52 1.14 -8.25 3.94
N HIS A 53 1.29 -7.59 2.79
CA HIS A 53 2.55 -7.62 2.04
C HIS A 53 3.70 -6.98 2.82
N LEU A 54 3.47 -5.81 3.42
CA LEU A 54 4.44 -5.12 4.26
C LEU A 54 4.87 -5.97 5.47
N LYS A 55 3.93 -6.66 6.11
CA LYS A 55 4.24 -7.62 7.18
C LYS A 55 5.09 -8.79 6.68
N LYS A 56 4.80 -9.32 5.48
CA LYS A 56 5.54 -10.43 4.87
C LYS A 56 6.99 -10.07 4.57
N ILE A 57 7.26 -8.83 4.15
CA ILE A 57 8.63 -8.36 3.88
C ILE A 57 9.34 -7.80 5.13
N GLY A 58 8.72 -7.87 6.31
CA GLY A 58 9.30 -7.41 7.56
C GLY A 58 9.31 -5.88 7.74
N ALA A 59 8.50 -5.15 6.99
CA ALA A 59 8.45 -3.68 7.07
C ALA A 59 7.76 -3.17 8.36
N TYR A 60 6.96 -4.00 9.03
CA TYR A 60 6.43 -3.72 10.37
C TYR A 60 5.94 -5.03 11.05
N LYS A 61 5.74 -4.96 12.38
CA LYS A 61 5.29 -6.08 13.22
C LYS A 61 3.84 -5.93 13.66
#